data_AF-X1ANG7-F1
#
_entry.id   AF-X1ANG7-F1
#
_cell.length_a   1.000
_cell.length_b   1.000
_cell.length_c   1.000
_cell.angle_alpha   90.00
_cell.angle_beta   90.00
_cell.angle_gamma   90.00
#
_symmetry.space_group_name_H-M   'P 1'
#
loop_
_entity.id
_entity.type
_entity.pdbx_description
1 polymer ?
#
loop_
_entity_poly.entity_id
_entity_poly.type
_entity_poly.pdbx_seq_one_letter_code
_entity_poly.pdbx_strand_id
1 'polypeptide(L)'
;MDIRVKIQRNQIHHWIEGGEVLQFDMSLPDYLNLPTYGMRVDYPITQQKVLDAIEAKLVIVRDQIERDSIIRQQIENMGYLDFITTIPD
;
A
#
# COMPACT_ATOMS: atom_id res chain seq x y z
N MET A 1 -14.31 4.54 6.73
CA MET A 1 -13.61 4.60 5.44
C MET A 1 -13.38 3.17 5.01
N ASP A 2 -14.06 2.76 3.94
CA ASP A 2 -13.95 1.40 3.43
C ASP A 2 -12.87 1.38 2.36
N ILE A 3 -11.84 0.56 2.55
CA ILE A 3 -10.71 0.44 1.62
C ILE A 3 -10.87 -0.87 0.86
N ARG A 4 -11.00 -0.79 -0.47
CA ARG A 4 -11.04 -1.99 -1.31
C ARG A 4 -9.63 -2.53 -1.50
N VAL A 5 -9.50 -3.82 -1.28
CA VAL A 5 -8.23 -4.55 -1.38
C VAL A 5 -8.30 -5.55 -2.53
N LYS A 6 -7.26 -5.58 -3.36
CA LYS A 6 -7.09 -6.58 -4.41
C LYS A 6 -5.77 -7.31 -4.24
N ILE A 7 -5.86 -8.61 -3.95
CA ILE A 7 -4.71 -9.53 -3.95
C ILE A 7 -4.32 -9.82 -5.40
N GLN A 8 -3.03 -9.65 -5.70
CA GLN A 8 -2.46 -9.90 -7.01
C GLN A 8 -2.13 -11.39 -7.15
N ARG A 9 -3.08 -12.16 -7.70
CA ARG A 9 -2.98 -13.63 -7.80
C ARG A 9 -1.77 -14.12 -8.61
N ASN A 10 -1.29 -13.31 -9.54
CA ASN A 10 -0.09 -13.58 -10.35
C ASN A 10 1.22 -13.28 -9.61
N GLN A 11 1.16 -12.75 -8.39
CA GLN A 11 2.31 -12.40 -7.54
C GLN A 11 2.21 -13.15 -6.21
N ILE A 12 1.92 -14.45 -6.27
CA ILE A 12 1.89 -15.33 -5.09
C ILE A 12 3.09 -16.26 -5.17
N HIS A 13 3.92 -16.22 -4.12
CA HIS A 13 5.15 -16.99 -4.02
C HIS A 13 5.12 -17.83 -2.75
N HIS A 14 5.47 -19.12 -2.89
CA HIS A 14 5.62 -20.02 -1.77
C HIS A 14 7.11 -20.22 -1.48
N TRP A 15 7.53 -19.91 -0.26
CA TRP A 15 8.91 -20.02 0.21
C TRP A 15 9.01 -21.12 1.27
N ILE A 16 10.02 -21.97 1.15
CA ILE A 16 10.20 -23.16 2.02
C ILE A 16 11.52 -23.08 2.83
N GLU A 17 12.46 -22.22 2.42
CA GLU A 17 13.76 -22.10 3.09
C GLU A 17 13.67 -21.27 4.38
N GLY A 18 13.99 -21.90 5.52
CA GLY A 18 14.00 -21.24 6.84
C GLY A 18 12.62 -21.13 7.53
N GLY A 19 11.59 -21.73 6.95
CA GLY A 19 10.20 -21.68 7.40
C GLY A 19 9.26 -21.60 6.20
N GLU A 20 8.13 -22.31 6.26
CA GLU A 20 7.17 -22.35 5.16
C GLU A 20 6.26 -21.12 5.20
N VAL A 21 6.36 -20.24 4.20
CA VAL A 21 5.70 -18.93 4.16
C VAL A 21 5.13 -18.66 2.76
N LEU A 22 3.91 -18.15 2.69
CA LEU A 22 3.38 -17.57 1.46
C LEU A 22 3.59 -16.07 1.45
N GLN A 23 4.16 -15.57 0.36
CA GLN A 23 4.20 -14.17 0.04
C GLN A 23 3.15 -13.86 -1.03
N PHE A 24 2.42 -12.77 -0.86
CA PHE A 24 1.50 -12.26 -1.87
C PHE A 24 1.49 -10.74 -1.90
N ASP A 25 1.21 -10.16 -3.05
CA ASP A 25 1.10 -8.72 -3.19
C ASP A 25 -0.35 -8.25 -3.09
N MET A 26 -0.52 -7.09 -2.47
CA MET A 26 -1.77 -6.40 -2.27
C MET A 26 -1.74 -5.04 -2.96
N SER A 27 -2.81 -4.70 -3.67
CA SER A 27 -3.01 -3.39 -4.29
C SER A 27 -4.33 -2.77 -3.84
N LEU A 28 -4.42 -1.45 -3.93
CA LEU A 28 -5.57 -0.65 -3.54
C LEU A 28 -6.14 0.03 -4.79
N PRO A 29 -7.17 -0.56 -5.44
CA PRO A 29 -7.64 -0.08 -6.74
C PRO A 29 -8.13 1.37 -6.74
N ASP A 30 -8.61 1.85 -5.59
CA ASP A 30 -9.11 3.22 -5.40
C ASP A 30 -7.99 4.24 -5.15
N TYR A 31 -6.75 3.77 -4.94
CA TYR A 31 -5.61 4.59 -4.57
C TYR A 31 -4.42 4.24 -5.49
N LEU A 32 -4.55 4.57 -6.78
CA LEU A 32 -3.56 4.22 -7.82
C LEU A 32 -2.15 4.79 -7.58
N ASN A 33 -2.04 5.86 -6.79
CA ASN A 33 -0.76 6.48 -6.45
C ASN A 33 -0.05 5.77 -5.29
N LEU A 34 -0.72 4.84 -4.61
CA LEU A 34 -0.11 4.03 -3.56
C LEU A 34 0.61 2.82 -4.17
N PRO A 35 1.74 2.41 -3.57
CA PRO A 35 2.48 1.25 -4.04
C PRO A 35 1.68 -0.04 -3.82
N THR A 36 2.12 -1.11 -4.47
CA THR A 36 1.73 -2.47 -4.06
C THR A 36 2.43 -2.84 -2.75
N TYR A 37 1.71 -3.49 -1.87
CA TYR A 37 2.20 -3.92 -0.56
C TYR A 37 2.46 -5.42 -0.56
N GLY A 38 3.71 -5.81 -0.37
CA GLY A 38 4.07 -7.22 -0.17
C GLY A 38 3.67 -7.69 1.24
N MET A 39 3.01 -8.83 1.29
CA MET A 39 2.51 -9.48 2.50
C MET A 39 3.12 -10.87 2.63
N ARG A 40 3.40 -11.30 3.87
CA ARG A 40 3.88 -12.65 4.19
C ARG A 40 3.02 -13.26 5.27
N VAL A 41 2.65 -14.52 5.08
CA VAL A 41 1.81 -15.29 6.01
C VAL A 41 2.39 -16.68 6.17
N ASP A 42 2.56 -17.10 7.43
CA ASP A 42 3.12 -18.40 7.78
C ASP A 42 2.17 -19.55 7.41
N TYR A 43 2.73 -20.61 6.85
CA TYR A 43 2.03 -21.85 6.57
C TYR A 43 1.75 -22.64 7.87
N PRO A 44 0.65 -23.42 7.97
CA PRO A 44 -0.44 -23.54 7.00
C PRO A 44 -1.29 -22.29 6.94
N ILE A 45 -1.79 -22.00 5.73
CA ILE A 45 -2.57 -20.78 5.48
C ILE A 45 -4.03 -21.00 5.75
N THR A 46 -4.59 -20.06 6.50
CA THR A 46 -6.02 -19.98 6.77
C THR A 46 -6.53 -18.64 6.25
N GLN A 47 -7.82 -18.59 5.93
CA GLN A 47 -8.48 -17.34 5.55
C GLN A 47 -8.29 -16.27 6.63
N GLN A 48 -8.39 -16.63 7.91
CA GLN A 48 -8.23 -15.70 9.02
C GLN A 48 -6.83 -15.08 9.04
N LYS A 49 -5.76 -15.87 8.90
CA LYS A 49 -4.39 -15.33 8.87
C LYS A 49 -4.17 -14.31 7.74
N VAL A 50 -4.77 -14.56 6.58
CA VAL A 50 -4.70 -13.63 5.44
C VAL A 50 -5.46 -12.34 5.76
N LEU A 51 -6.65 -12.43 6.37
CA LEU A 51 -7.44 -11.28 6.79
C LEU A 51 -6.70 -10.46 7.85
N ASP A 52 -6.17 -11.10 8.89
CA ASP A 52 -5.42 -10.44 9.96
C ASP A 52 -4.20 -9.69 9.40
N ALA A 53 -3.47 -10.31 8.48
CA ALA A 53 -2.34 -9.68 7.82
C ALA A 53 -2.78 -8.45 7.00
N ILE A 54 -3.88 -8.56 6.23
CA ILE A 54 -4.43 -7.44 5.47
C ILE A 54 -4.87 -6.31 6.41
N GLU A 55 -5.59 -6.61 7.49
CA GLU A 55 -6.04 -5.61 8.46
C GLU A 55 -4.87 -4.88 9.12
N ALA A 56 -3.84 -5.61 9.56
CA ALA A 56 -2.64 -5.01 10.13
C ALA A 56 -1.94 -4.07 9.13
N LYS A 57 -1.91 -4.43 7.84
CA LYS A 57 -1.37 -3.55 6.79
C LYS A 57 -2.26 -2.34 6.53
N LEU A 58 -3.58 -2.51 6.58
CA LEU A 58 -4.54 -1.43 6.32
C LEU A 58 -4.47 -0.31 7.35
N VAL A 59 -4.03 -0.57 8.59
CA VAL A 59 -3.74 0.50 9.58
C VAL A 59 -2.69 1.45 9.03
N ILE A 60 -1.56 0.92 8.55
CA ILE A 60 -0.46 1.72 7.99
C ILE A 60 -0.90 2.48 6.73
N VAL A 61 -1.69 1.82 5.88
CA VAL A 61 -2.24 2.41 4.66
C VAL A 61 -3.15 3.60 4.98
N ARG A 62 -4.01 3.49 6.00
CA ARG A 62 -4.90 4.59 6.42
C ARG A 62 -4.09 5.82 6.85
N ASP A 63 -3.08 5.61 7.67
CA ASP A 63 -2.20 6.69 8.14
C ASP A 63 -1.43 7.34 6.96
N GLN A 64 -1.08 6.56 5.94
CA GLN A 64 -0.45 7.08 4.73
C GLN A 64 -1.43 7.94 3.93
N ILE A 65 -2.66 7.46 3.70
CA ILE A 65 -3.69 8.20 2.96
C ILE A 65 -4.03 9.52 3.66
N GLU A 66 -4.15 9.50 4.99
CA GLU A 66 -4.43 10.71 5.77
C GLU A 66 -3.28 11.73 5.66
N ARG A 67 -2.03 11.28 5.80
CA ARG A 67 -0.85 12.15 5.63
C ARG A 67 -0.79 12.75 4.23
N ASP A 68 -1.01 11.96 3.19
CA ASP A 68 -1.03 12.45 1.81
C ASP A 68 -2.13 13.50 1.62
N SER A 69 -3.30 13.32 2.23
CA SER A 69 -4.39 14.29 2.18
C SER A 69 -4.02 15.61 2.88
N ILE A 70 -3.37 15.55 4.05
CA ILE A 70 -2.91 16.74 4.78
C ILE A 70 -1.86 17.49 3.95
N ILE A 71 -0.89 16.77 3.38
CA ILE A 71 0.17 17.37 2.55
C ILE A 71 -0.44 18.08 1.33
N ARG A 72 -1.38 17.44 0.63
CA ARG A 72 -2.08 18.06 -0.50
C ARG A 72 -2.81 19.33 -0.10
N GLN A 73 -3.55 19.28 1.02
CA GLN A 73 -4.24 20.46 1.54
C GLN A 73 -3.26 21.58 1.92
N GLN A 74 -2.11 21.26 2.51
CA GLN A 74 -1.07 22.24 2.80
C GLN A 74 -0.51 22.88 1.52
N ILE A 75 -0.24 22.08 0.49
CA ILE A 75 0.22 22.57 -0.82
C ILE A 75 -0.83 23.48 -1.46
N GLU A 76 -2.11 23.10 -1.43
CA GLU A 76 -3.23 23.91 -1.94
C GLU A 76 -3.35 25.24 -1.18
N ASN A 77 -3.24 25.20 0.15
CA ASN A 77 -3.29 26.38 1.02
C ASN A 77 -2.08 27.32 0.85
N MET A 78 -0.92 26.77 0.46
CA MET A 78 0.26 27.57 0.12
C MET A 78 0.07 28.35 -1.19
N GLY A 79 -1.02 28.08 -1.94
CA GLY A 79 -1.44 28.80 -3.13
C GLY A 79 -0.42 28.67 -4.24
N TYR A 80 -0.60 27.69 -5.14
CA TYR A 80 0.13 27.49 -6.41
C TYR A 80 1.13 28.63 -6.72
N LEU A 81 2.34 28.52 -6.19
CA LEU A 81 3.47 29.23 -6.76
C LEU A 81 3.78 28.43 -8.03
N ASP A 82 3.30 28.91 -9.16
CA ASP A 82 3.78 28.48 -10.47
C ASP A 82 5.29 28.76 -10.50
N PHE A 83 6.08 27.80 -10.03
CA PHE A 83 7.52 27.84 -10.14
C PHE A 83 7.86 27.50 -11.60
N ILE A 84 7.77 28.50 -12.47
CA ILE A 84 8.47 28.47 -13.76
C ILE A 84 9.96 28.58 -13.42
N THR A 85 10.60 27.43 -13.23
CA THR A 85 12.06 27.37 -13.15
C THR A 85 12.59 27.08 -14.55
N THR A 86 13.27 28.07 -15.14
CA THR A 86 14.11 27.86 -16.32
C THR A 86 15.37 27.14 -15.84
N ILE A 87 15.56 25.90 -16.32
CA ILE A 87 16.83 25.19 -16.17
C ILE A 87 17.83 25.91 -17.11
N PRO A 88 18.90 26.54 -16.60
CA PRO A 88 19.94 27.08 -17.48
C PRO A 88 20.70 25.92 -18.13
N ASP A 89 21.03 26.07 -19.42
CA ASP A 89 21.83 25.12 -20.21
C ASP A 89 23.18 24.79 -19.54
#